data_AF-A0A2N1W9L8-F1
#
_entry.id   AF-A0A2N1W9L8-F1
#
_cell.length_a   1.000
_cell.length_b   1.000
_cell.length_c   1.000
_cell.angle_alpha   90.00
_cell.angle_beta   90.00
_cell.angle_gamma   90.00
#
_symmetry.space_group_name_H-M   'P 1'
#
loop_
_entity.id
_entity.type
_entity.pdbx_description
1 polymer ?
#
loop_
_entity_poly.entity_id
_entity_poly.type
_entity_poly.pdbx_seq_one_letter_code
_entity_poly.pdbx_strand_id
1 'polypeptide(L)'
;MLKRLMAQGAVLGVGALALLGLGTVSSFLAGPMTSDTVIDTTVVIPVDSTTMASQLAMTRGELERAHRILEFSGRYRIPAALSARIYDTAVAEGIPPALGFQLVKIESGFKNTAQSHMDAIG
;
A
#
# COMPACT_ATOMS: atom_id res chain seq x y z
N MET A 1 34.79 -1.62 -50.58
CA MET A 1 33.64 -0.69 -50.61
C MET A 1 33.33 -0.32 -49.16
N LEU A 2 34.07 0.61 -48.56
CA LEU A 2 33.89 2.07 -48.61
C LEU A 2 32.59 2.54 -47.90
N LYS A 3 32.81 3.04 -46.68
CA LYS A 3 32.22 4.22 -46.02
C LYS A 3 30.69 4.33 -45.97
N ARG A 4 30.20 4.46 -44.73
CA ARG A 4 29.41 5.59 -44.21
C ARG A 4 29.52 5.53 -42.67
N LEU A 5 30.41 6.32 -42.05
CA LEU A 5 30.12 7.65 -41.45
C LEU A 5 28.86 7.60 -40.58
N MET A 6 29.04 7.58 -39.25
CA MET A 6 28.91 8.76 -38.37
C MET A 6 27.45 9.19 -38.22
N ALA A 7 26.91 9.49 -37.05
CA ALA A 7 27.40 9.73 -35.71
C ALA A 7 26.18 9.67 -34.78
N GLN A 8 26.44 9.73 -33.47
CA GLN A 8 25.53 9.80 -32.31
C GLN A 8 25.72 8.54 -31.47
N GLY A 9 26.21 8.58 -30.25
CA GLY A 9 26.65 9.68 -29.40
C GLY A 9 26.99 8.98 -28.08
N ALA A 10 28.26 8.97 -27.73
CA ALA A 10 28.75 8.29 -26.54
C ALA A 10 28.21 8.98 -25.29
N VAL A 11 27.53 8.23 -24.41
CA VAL A 11 27.55 8.48 -22.96
C VAL A 11 27.59 7.11 -22.27
N LEU A 12 28.82 6.62 -22.07
CA LEU A 12 29.22 5.82 -20.91
C LEU A 12 28.77 6.60 -19.66
N GLY A 13 28.20 6.04 -18.61
CA GLY A 13 28.29 4.71 -18.05
C GLY A 13 28.28 4.91 -16.53
N VAL A 14 27.68 3.97 -15.80
CA VAL A 14 27.92 3.74 -14.36
C VAL A 14 27.42 4.85 -13.41
N GLY A 15 26.11 4.84 -13.14
CA GLY A 15 25.58 5.41 -11.89
C GLY A 15 25.66 4.38 -10.78
N ALA A 16 26.88 4.13 -10.28
CA ALA A 16 27.10 3.29 -9.11
C ALA A 16 26.56 3.98 -7.85
N LEU A 17 25.87 3.20 -7.03
CA LEU A 17 25.58 3.44 -5.64
C LEU A 17 26.73 4.17 -4.92
N ALA A 18 26.44 5.36 -4.40
CA ALA A 18 27.15 5.93 -3.27
C ALA A 18 26.13 6.18 -2.17
N LEU A 19 25.83 5.12 -1.43
CA LEU A 19 25.47 5.22 -0.02
C LEU A 19 26.58 6.00 0.67
N LEU A 20 26.21 7.07 1.39
CA LEU A 20 26.81 7.61 2.62
C LEU A 20 26.44 9.10 2.70
N GLY A 21 26.08 9.55 3.91
CA GLY A 21 25.74 10.93 4.18
C GLY A 21 26.91 11.89 3.95
N LEU A 22 26.65 13.16 4.29
CA LEU A 22 27.48 14.35 4.13
C LEU A 22 27.26 15.06 2.78
N GLY A 23 26.42 16.10 2.83
CA GLY A 23 26.41 17.10 1.79
C GLY A 23 27.72 17.86 1.78
N THR A 24 28.38 17.90 0.63
CA THR A 24 29.26 18.98 0.17
C THR A 24 29.66 18.68 -1.27
N VAL A 25 29.23 19.50 -2.23
CA VAL A 25 30.05 20.00 -3.36
C VAL A 25 29.41 21.26 -3.97
N SER A 26 29.10 22.26 -3.15
CA SER A 26 28.82 23.62 -3.64
C SER A 26 30.14 24.39 -3.69
N SER A 27 31.02 24.03 -4.61
CA SER A 27 32.29 24.75 -4.79
C SER A 27 32.72 24.68 -6.24
N PHE A 28 31.99 25.37 -7.12
CA PHE A 28 32.56 25.70 -8.42
C PHE A 28 32.33 27.13 -8.91
N LEU A 29 31.45 27.94 -8.31
CA LEU A 29 31.36 29.36 -8.70
C LEU A 29 31.25 30.31 -7.50
N ALA A 30 32.31 31.12 -7.36
CA ALA A 30 32.28 32.54 -6.98
C ALA A 30 32.41 32.96 -5.50
N GLY A 31 33.59 33.52 -5.17
CA GLY A 31 33.73 34.69 -4.29
C GLY A 31 34.54 34.50 -2.99
N PRO A 32 35.65 35.22 -2.77
CA PRO A 32 36.31 35.29 -1.48
C PRO A 32 35.68 36.37 -0.57
N MET A 33 35.71 36.10 0.74
CA MET A 33 35.38 36.99 1.88
C MET A 33 33.87 37.13 2.17
N THR A 34 33.34 36.99 3.39
CA THR A 34 33.88 37.15 4.74
C THR A 34 33.16 36.20 5.71
N SER A 35 33.90 35.68 6.68
CA SER A 35 33.39 34.91 7.83
C SER A 35 32.40 35.74 8.66
N ASP A 36 31.17 35.26 8.80
CA ASP A 36 30.45 35.13 10.08
C ASP A 36 29.04 34.60 9.78
N THR A 37 28.88 33.28 9.79
CA THR A 37 27.56 32.68 9.88
C THR A 37 27.71 31.41 10.69
N VAL A 38 27.58 31.56 12.01
CA VAL A 38 27.27 30.44 12.90
C VAL A 38 25.89 29.93 12.47
N ILE A 39 25.85 28.93 11.60
CA ILE A 39 24.60 28.27 11.25
C ILE A 39 24.24 27.35 12.43
N ASP A 40 23.52 27.90 13.40
CA ASP A 40 22.81 27.13 14.41
C ASP A 40 21.71 26.31 13.71
N THR A 41 22.12 25.18 13.14
CA THR A 41 21.24 24.27 12.40
C THR A 41 20.80 23.14 13.32
N THR A 42 20.20 23.47 14.46
CA THR A 42 19.22 22.55 15.05
C THR A 42 17.96 22.60 14.18
N VAL A 43 18.01 21.95 13.02
CA VAL A 43 16.80 21.51 12.33
C VAL A 43 16.18 20.45 13.22
N VAL A 44 15.34 20.90 14.15
CA VAL A 44 14.39 20.04 14.84
C VAL A 44 13.42 19.59 13.75
N ILE A 45 13.68 18.42 13.16
CA ILE A 45 12.66 17.72 12.36
C ILE A 45 11.59 17.32 13.38
N PRO A 46 10.39 17.90 13.38
CA PRO A 46 9.32 17.41 14.22
C PRO A 46 8.95 16.02 13.68
N VAL A 47 9.47 14.98 14.33
CA VAL A 47 9.05 13.62 14.07
C VAL A 47 7.60 13.53 14.53
N ASP A 48 6.67 13.64 13.58
CA ASP A 48 5.23 13.58 13.86
C ASP A 48 4.86 12.15 14.26
N SER A 49 5.06 11.84 15.54
CA SER A 49 4.71 10.56 16.17
C SER A 49 3.26 10.14 15.92
N THR A 50 2.36 11.10 15.65
CA THR A 50 0.95 10.85 15.31
C THR A 50 0.81 10.13 13.97
N THR A 51 1.66 10.45 12.99
CA THR A 51 1.62 9.80 11.66
C THR A 51 2.02 8.34 11.73
N MET A 52 3.07 8.03 12.50
CA MET A 52 3.55 6.66 12.69
C MET A 52 2.53 5.83 13.49
N ALA A 53 1.94 6.40 14.53
CA ALA A 53 0.90 5.74 15.32
C ALA A 53 -0.36 5.45 14.49
N SER A 54 -0.78 6.39 13.65
CA SER A 54 -1.90 6.23 12.73
C SER A 54 -1.65 5.10 11.72
N GLN A 55 -0.48 5.09 11.07
CA GLN A 55 -0.09 4.03 10.14
C GLN A 55 -0.12 2.64 10.79
N LEU A 56 0.41 2.51 12.01
CA LEU A 56 0.37 1.25 12.76
C LEU A 56 -1.06 0.80 13.08
N ALA A 57 -1.94 1.73 13.46
CA ALA A 57 -3.34 1.42 13.72
C ALA A 57 -4.05 0.92 12.46
N MET A 58 -3.78 1.54 11.31
CA MET A 58 -4.33 1.10 10.01
C MET A 58 -3.86 -0.31 9.65
N THR A 59 -2.55 -0.59 9.73
CA THR A 59 -2.01 -1.92 9.42
C THR A 59 -2.58 -2.99 10.34
N ARG A 60 -2.77 -2.70 11.63
CA ARG A 60 -3.40 -3.62 12.58
C ARG A 60 -4.85 -3.92 12.21
N GLY A 61 -5.62 -2.89 11.83
CA GLY A 61 -7.00 -3.06 11.39
C GLY A 61 -7.12 -3.91 10.12
N GLU A 62 -6.22 -3.69 9.15
CA GLU A 62 -6.17 -4.49 7.92
C GLU A 62 -5.83 -5.96 8.20
N LEU A 63 -4.88 -6.22 9.11
CA LEU A 63 -4.50 -7.56 9.51
C LEU A 63 -5.63 -8.28 10.23
N GLU A 64 -6.32 -7.60 11.16
CA GLU A 64 -7.46 -8.17 11.86
C GLU A 64 -8.58 -8.51 10.88
N ARG A 65 -8.92 -7.59 9.97
CA ARG A 65 -9.89 -7.84 8.90
C ARG A 65 -9.49 -9.03 8.04
N ALA A 66 -8.23 -9.10 7.59
CA ALA A 66 -7.74 -10.22 6.79
C ALA A 66 -7.84 -11.55 7.54
N HIS A 67 -7.46 -11.56 8.83
CA HIS A 67 -7.59 -12.74 9.69
C HIS A 67 -9.03 -13.23 9.76
N ARG A 68 -9.99 -12.33 10.00
CA ARG A 68 -11.42 -12.67 10.03
C ARG A 68 -11.92 -13.23 8.71
N ILE A 69 -11.55 -12.61 7.58
CA ILE A 69 -11.93 -13.09 6.25
C ILE A 69 -11.42 -14.51 6.00
N LEU A 70 -10.17 -14.79 6.38
CA LEU A 70 -9.57 -16.13 6.24
C LEU A 70 -10.21 -17.15 7.19
N GLU A 71 -10.52 -16.75 8.43
CA GLU A 71 -11.23 -17.59 9.40
C GLU A 71 -12.59 -18.04 8.83
N PHE A 72 -13.38 -17.11 8.31
CA PHE A 72 -14.67 -17.41 7.70
C PHE A 72 -14.55 -18.20 6.40
N SER A 73 -13.58 -17.87 5.55
CA SER A 73 -13.28 -18.61 4.32
C SER A 73 -13.01 -20.09 4.62
N GLY A 74 -12.18 -20.37 5.63
CA GLY A 74 -11.88 -21.73 6.08
C GLY A 74 -13.10 -22.43 6.69
N ARG A 75 -13.81 -21.75 7.60
CA ARG A 75 -15.00 -22.30 8.29
C ARG A 75 -16.10 -22.73 7.31
N TYR A 76 -16.40 -21.89 6.33
CA TYR A 76 -17.47 -22.14 5.37
C TYR A 76 -16.98 -22.83 4.08
N ARG A 77 -15.66 -23.01 3.92
CA ARG A 77 -15.02 -23.61 2.73
C ARG A 77 -15.40 -22.88 1.44
N ILE A 78 -15.36 -21.55 1.47
CA ILE A 78 -15.66 -20.69 0.32
C ILE A 78 -14.42 -19.89 -0.10
N PRO A 79 -14.34 -19.39 -1.34
CA PRO A 79 -13.23 -18.54 -1.77
C PRO A 79 -13.07 -17.30 -0.88
N ALA A 80 -11.83 -16.92 -0.56
CA ALA A 80 -11.53 -15.75 0.27
C ALA A 80 -12.14 -14.45 -0.28
N ALA A 81 -12.21 -14.29 -1.61
CA ALA A 81 -12.85 -13.14 -2.24
C ALA A 81 -14.37 -13.07 -1.96
N LEU A 82 -15.07 -14.21 -1.91
CA LEU A 82 -16.49 -14.24 -1.53
C LEU A 82 -16.64 -13.97 -0.03
N SER A 83 -15.77 -14.56 0.80
CA SER A 83 -15.73 -14.29 2.24
C SER A 83 -15.54 -12.81 2.54
N ALA A 84 -14.63 -12.13 1.83
CA ALA A 84 -14.40 -10.70 1.96
C ALA A 84 -15.66 -9.89 1.66
N ARG A 85 -16.35 -10.18 0.54
CA ARG A 85 -17.60 -9.49 0.18
C ARG A 85 -18.66 -9.64 1.27
N ILE A 86 -18.89 -10.86 1.76
CA ILE A 86 -19.89 -11.12 2.80
C ILE A 86 -19.51 -10.39 4.10
N TYR A 87 -18.24 -10.46 4.50
CA TYR A 87 -17.74 -9.79 5.69
C TYR A 87 -17.91 -8.27 5.62
N ASP A 88 -17.50 -7.66 4.50
CA ASP A 88 -17.56 -6.21 4.30
C ASP A 88 -19.01 -5.72 4.24
N THR A 89 -19.89 -6.43 3.53
CA THR A 89 -21.32 -6.10 3.49
C THR A 89 -21.93 -6.21 4.88
N ALA A 90 -21.64 -7.27 5.64
CA ALA A 90 -22.16 -7.43 6.99
C ALA A 90 -21.71 -6.29 7.92
N VAL A 91 -20.42 -5.92 7.87
CA VAL A 91 -19.88 -4.79 8.65
C VAL A 91 -20.53 -3.47 8.23
N ALA A 92 -20.71 -3.24 6.93
CA ALA A 92 -21.35 -2.03 6.40
C ALA A 92 -22.83 -1.91 6.79
N GLU A 93 -23.54 -3.04 6.87
CA GLU A 93 -24.94 -3.11 7.31
C GLU A 93 -25.09 -3.12 8.84
N GLY A 94 -23.98 -3.15 9.58
CA GLY A 94 -23.98 -3.18 11.04
C GLY A 94 -24.49 -4.51 11.62
N ILE A 95 -24.52 -5.58 10.82
CA ILE A 95 -24.91 -6.91 11.29
C ILE A 95 -23.67 -7.73 11.68
N PRO A 96 -23.80 -8.66 12.65
CA PRO A 96 -22.70 -9.56 12.98
C PRO A 96 -22.25 -10.35 11.74
N PRO A 97 -20.94 -10.40 11.39
CA PRO A 97 -20.48 -11.14 10.22
C PRO A 97 -20.96 -12.59 10.21
N ALA A 98 -20.93 -13.27 11.36
CA ALA A 98 -21.43 -14.63 11.48
C ALA A 98 -22.89 -14.80 11.01
N LEU A 99 -23.75 -13.81 11.26
CA LEU A 99 -25.13 -13.80 10.78
C LEU A 99 -25.17 -13.62 9.26
N GLY A 100 -24.39 -12.68 8.71
CA GLY A 100 -24.27 -12.49 7.26
C GLY A 100 -23.88 -13.78 6.51
N PHE A 101 -22.88 -14.51 7.03
CA PHE A 101 -22.51 -15.81 6.46
C PHE A 101 -23.61 -16.87 6.57
N GLN A 102 -24.39 -16.88 7.65
CA GLN A 102 -25.52 -17.79 7.82
C GLN A 102 -26.66 -17.48 6.84
N LEU A 103 -26.97 -16.20 6.64
CA LEU A 103 -27.99 -15.75 5.68
C LEU A 103 -27.65 -16.19 4.26
N VAL A 104 -26.45 -15.86 3.78
CA VAL A 104 -26.00 -16.27 2.43
C VAL A 104 -25.98 -17.79 2.27
N LYS A 105 -25.62 -18.54 3.32
CA LYS A 105 -25.68 -20.00 3.31
C LYS A 105 -27.11 -20.52 3.11
N ILE A 106 -28.08 -19.91 3.78
CA ILE A 106 -29.50 -20.32 3.73
C ILE A 106 -30.12 -19.93 2.38
N GLU A 107 -29.82 -18.73 1.90
CA GLU A 107 -30.46 -18.17 0.70
C GLU A 107 -29.90 -18.76 -0.59
N SER A 108 -28.58 -18.85 -0.73
CA SER A 108 -27.94 -19.27 -1.98
C SER A 108 -27.00 -20.46 -1.85
N GLY A 109 -26.69 -20.88 -0.62
CA GLY A 109 -25.65 -21.87 -0.37
C GLY A 109 -24.28 -21.40 -0.88
N PHE A 110 -24.03 -20.09 -0.87
CA PHE A 110 -22.83 -19.44 -1.41
C PHE A 110 -22.68 -19.52 -2.94
N LYS A 111 -23.78 -19.73 -3.67
CA LYS A 111 -23.77 -19.77 -5.13
C LYS A 111 -24.32 -18.47 -5.69
N ASN A 112 -23.48 -17.69 -6.38
CA ASN A 112 -23.88 -16.44 -7.05
C ASN A 112 -24.91 -16.61 -8.19
N THR A 113 -25.38 -17.83 -8.44
CA THR A 113 -26.36 -18.17 -9.48
C THR A 113 -27.55 -18.91 -8.87
N ALA A 114 -27.77 -18.83 -7.55
CA ALA A 114 -28.94 -19.44 -6.99
C ALA A 114 -30.17 -18.65 -7.43
N GLN A 115 -31.20 -19.39 -7.82
CA GLN A 115 -32.50 -18.86 -8.19
C GLN A 115 -33.55 -19.58 -7.34
N SER A 116 -34.39 -18.82 -6.66
CA SER A 116 -35.51 -19.37 -5.90
C SER A 116 -36.69 -19.70 -6.82
N HIS A 117 -37.65 -20.48 -6.31
CA HIS A 117 -38.92 -20.74 -7.00
C HIS A 117 -39.78 -19.47 -7.22
N MET A 118 -39.49 -18.39 -6.47
CA MET A 118 -40.15 -17.09 -6.56
C MET A 118 -39.29 -16.06 -7.33
N ASP A 119 -38.37 -16.52 -8.18
CA ASP A 119 -37.49 -15.70 -9.03
C ASP A 119 -36.51 -14.75 -8.33
N ALA A 120 -36.29 -14.89 -7.01
CA ALA A 120 -35.13 -14.26 -6.38
C ALA A 120 -33.82 -14.79 -6.98
N ILE A 121 -32.90 -13.90 -7.36
CA ILE A 121 -31.57 -14.21 -7.92
C ILE A 121 -30.51 -13.77 -6.90
N GLY A 122 -29.57 -14.65 -6.56
CA GLY A 122 -28.45 -14.34 -5.67
C GLY A 122 -27.72 -15.57 -5.15
#